data_AF-A0A842NQ03-F1
#
_entry.id   AF-A0A842NQ03-F1
#
_cell.length_a   1.000
_cell.length_b   1.000
_cell.length_c   1.000
_cell.angle_alpha   90.00
_cell.angle_beta   90.00
_cell.angle_gamma   90.00
#
_symmetry.space_group_name_H-M   'P 1'
#
loop_
_entity.id
_entity.type
_entity.pdbx_description
1 polymer ?
#
loop_
_entity_poly.entity_id
_entity_poly.type
_entity_poly.pdbx_seq_one_letter_code
_entity_poly.pdbx_strand_id
1 'polypeptide(L)'
;GLNCDLNCVMCQQKHISHVKLSKEFYESLEKFLPEIEEISMSGGEFLAIKEAKDFFMNFDFKKHKQVKFNFITNGQLLTENIIKRMIEHCNFVNISIDSGLKETYEEIRKGAKWDLLMKNLEIIAKYKKIFAKKNSNLQIILSFVVMKKNFKEIPIFVRICDKLSFIPQLDWMRGNKPKNDNLLIKGNEKELEMLFGIVQDLKKSKKYIAHLKNIENEIICHLKK
;
A
#
# COMPACT_ATOMS: atom_id res chain seq x y z
N GLY A 1 10.99 2.48 12.23
CA GLY A 1 10.70 1.58 13.36
C GLY A 1 9.74 0.48 12.92
N LEU A 2 9.56 -0.57 13.71
CA LEU A 2 8.74 -1.72 13.31
C LEU A 2 7.36 -1.79 13.99
N ASN A 3 7.03 -0.83 14.87
CA ASN A 3 5.72 -0.76 15.51
C ASN A 3 4.60 -0.54 14.47
N CYS A 4 3.49 -1.25 14.63
CA CYS A 4 2.32 -1.19 13.74
C CYS A 4 1.05 -1.35 14.59
N ASP A 5 -0.02 -0.67 14.19
CA ASP A 5 -1.36 -0.78 14.80
C ASP A 5 -2.12 -2.04 14.33
N LEU A 6 -1.59 -2.76 13.34
CA LEU A 6 -2.16 -4.00 12.80
C LEU A 6 -1.25 -5.22 12.98
N ASN A 7 -1.83 -6.41 12.91
CA ASN A 7 -1.11 -7.70 13.00
C ASN A 7 -1.49 -8.62 11.84
N CYS A 8 -1.22 -8.18 10.61
CA CYS A 8 -1.67 -8.88 9.39
C CYS A 8 -1.11 -10.30 9.31
N VAL A 9 -1.91 -11.25 8.80
CA VAL A 9 -1.55 -12.68 8.80
C VAL A 9 -0.30 -12.99 7.99
N MET A 10 -0.09 -12.25 6.88
CA MET A 10 1.06 -12.41 6.00
C MET A 10 2.31 -11.65 6.44
N CYS A 11 2.20 -10.78 7.45
CA CYS A 11 3.31 -9.93 7.85
C CYS A 11 4.38 -10.73 8.59
N GLN A 12 5.62 -10.63 8.12
CA GLN A 12 6.79 -11.25 8.76
C GLN A 12 7.44 -10.34 9.79
N GLN A 13 7.01 -9.08 9.87
CA GLN A 13 7.59 -8.10 10.77
C GLN A 13 7.21 -8.38 12.23
N LYS A 14 8.15 -8.17 13.14
CA LYS A 14 7.88 -8.19 14.58
C LYS A 14 7.32 -6.83 15.01
N HIS A 15 6.00 -6.72 15.06
CA HIS A 15 5.28 -5.47 15.35
C HIS A 15 5.43 -4.95 16.80
N ILE A 16 6.03 -5.73 17.71
CA ILE A 16 6.24 -5.37 19.13
C ILE A 16 7.64 -4.76 19.34
N SER A 17 8.30 -4.30 18.28
CA SER A 17 9.62 -3.69 18.43
C SER A 17 9.50 -2.29 19.03
N HIS A 18 10.10 -2.08 20.20
CA HIS A 18 10.35 -0.75 20.75
C HIS A 18 11.43 0.03 19.98
N VAL A 19 12.08 -0.60 18.99
CA VAL A 19 13.07 0.04 18.14
C VAL A 19 12.37 1.01 17.19
N LYS A 20 12.50 2.29 17.53
CA LYS A 20 12.08 3.44 16.73
C LYS A 20 13.26 4.36 16.49
N LEU A 21 13.18 5.12 15.41
CA LEU A 21 14.09 6.24 15.20
C LEU A 21 13.74 7.29 16.24
N SER A 22 14.75 7.80 16.94
CA SER A 22 14.55 8.76 18.03
C SER A 22 14.25 10.15 17.47
N LYS A 23 13.79 11.05 18.32
CA LYS A 23 13.56 12.45 17.93
C LYS A 23 14.87 13.09 17.43
N GLU A 24 15.97 12.79 18.09
CA GLU A 24 17.31 13.30 17.77
C GLU A 24 17.77 12.83 16.40
N PHE A 25 17.39 11.62 15.97
CA PHE A 25 17.65 11.16 14.61
C PHE A 25 16.97 12.08 13.59
N TYR A 26 15.67 12.37 13.77
CA TYR A 26 14.93 13.24 12.83
C TYR A 26 15.45 14.67 12.84
N GLU A 27 15.82 15.22 14.01
CA GLU A 27 16.45 16.53 14.12
C GLU A 27 17.81 16.57 13.42
N SER A 28 18.57 15.47 13.49
CA SER A 28 19.87 15.37 12.81
C SER A 28 19.77 15.36 11.29
N LEU A 29 18.58 15.10 10.72
CA LEU A 29 18.35 15.14 9.28
C LEU A 29 18.43 16.55 8.70
N GLU A 30 18.17 17.59 9.51
CA GLU A 30 18.06 18.99 9.04
C GLU A 30 19.26 19.45 8.19
N LYS A 31 20.48 19.00 8.53
CA LYS A 31 21.70 19.32 7.79
C LYS A 31 21.81 18.65 6.43
N PHE A 32 21.08 17.56 6.20
CA PHE A 32 21.07 16.79 4.95
C PHE A 32 19.87 17.14 4.07
N LEU A 33 18.81 17.72 4.63
CA LEU A 33 17.59 18.08 3.88
C LEU A 33 17.83 18.94 2.62
N PRO A 34 18.83 19.86 2.56
CA PRO A 34 19.11 20.61 1.35
C PRO A 34 19.47 19.73 0.13
N GLU A 35 20.02 18.53 0.35
CA GLU A 35 20.47 17.60 -0.69
C GLU A 35 19.46 16.45 -0.94
N ILE A 36 18.38 16.40 -0.17
CA ILE A 36 17.37 15.33 -0.27
C ILE A 36 16.25 15.80 -1.19
N GLU A 37 15.88 14.94 -2.14
CA GLU A 37 14.70 15.15 -3.00
C GLU A 37 13.51 14.32 -2.54
N GLU A 38 13.75 13.14 -1.97
CA GLU A 38 12.68 12.22 -1.58
C GLU A 38 12.90 11.56 -0.22
N ILE A 39 11.82 11.46 0.56
CA ILE A 39 11.80 10.73 1.84
C ILE A 39 10.69 9.68 1.79
N SER A 40 11.07 8.41 1.90
CA SER A 40 10.11 7.30 1.95
C SER A 40 9.76 6.90 3.38
N MET A 41 8.49 7.04 3.74
CA MET A 41 7.93 6.66 5.04
C MET A 41 7.29 5.27 4.94
N SER A 42 7.91 4.30 5.60
CA SER A 42 7.50 2.89 5.60
C SER A 42 7.94 2.19 6.91
N GLY A 43 7.78 0.86 6.98
CA GLY A 43 8.18 0.03 8.12
C GLY A 43 6.98 -0.72 8.69
N GLY A 44 6.70 -0.56 9.99
CA GLY A 44 5.39 -0.95 10.53
C GLY A 44 4.30 -0.04 9.99
N GLU A 45 3.61 0.67 10.87
CA GLU A 45 2.77 1.80 10.43
C GLU A 45 3.43 3.07 10.93
N PHE A 46 4.03 3.85 10.03
CA PHE A 46 4.78 5.03 10.43
C PHE A 46 3.87 6.07 11.12
N LEU A 47 2.57 6.10 10.80
CA LEU A 47 1.59 6.95 11.48
C LEU A 47 1.29 6.51 12.92
N ALA A 48 1.56 5.25 13.25
CA ALA A 48 1.47 4.71 14.62
C ALA A 48 2.74 5.04 15.45
N ILE A 49 3.80 5.54 14.81
CA ILE A 49 5.05 5.93 15.46
C ILE A 49 5.05 7.45 15.61
N LYS A 50 4.94 7.94 16.86
CA LYS A 50 4.82 9.37 17.16
C LYS A 50 5.89 10.21 16.48
N GLU A 51 7.16 9.83 16.61
CA GLU A 51 8.29 10.58 16.07
C GLU A 51 8.25 10.65 14.54
N ALA A 52 7.89 9.55 13.86
CA ALA A 52 7.77 9.51 12.41
C ALA A 52 6.58 10.35 11.89
N LYS A 53 5.43 10.25 12.58
CA LYS A 53 4.26 11.08 12.29
C LYS A 53 4.57 12.57 12.50
N ASP A 54 5.17 12.92 13.63
CA ASP A 54 5.50 14.31 13.97
C ASP A 54 6.51 14.89 12.99
N PHE A 55 7.49 14.10 12.56
CA PHE A 55 8.44 14.51 11.52
C PHE A 55 7.73 14.93 10.23
N PHE A 56 6.83 14.09 9.70
CA PHE A 56 6.06 14.44 8.50
C PHE A 56 5.15 15.66 8.73
N MET A 57 4.41 15.67 9.85
CA MET A 57 3.42 16.71 10.13
C MET A 57 4.05 18.09 10.37
N ASN A 58 5.26 18.13 10.93
CA ASN A 58 5.98 19.37 11.23
C ASN A 58 7.06 19.72 10.21
N PHE A 59 7.26 18.91 9.17
CA PHE A 59 8.24 19.18 8.11
C PHE A 59 8.05 20.57 7.47
N ASP A 60 9.13 21.36 7.37
CA ASP A 60 9.07 22.70 6.79
C ASP A 60 9.21 22.65 5.26
N PHE A 61 8.10 22.41 4.57
CA PHE A 61 8.03 22.44 3.11
C PHE A 61 8.25 23.84 2.50
N LYS A 62 8.25 24.92 3.28
CA LYS A 62 8.61 26.26 2.77
C LYS A 62 10.13 26.40 2.67
N LYS A 63 10.85 25.84 3.64
CA LYS A 63 12.32 25.79 3.66
C LYS A 63 12.87 24.76 2.67
N HIS A 64 12.26 23.57 2.63
CA HIS A 64 12.73 22.42 1.85
C HIS A 64 11.73 22.04 0.76
N LYS A 65 11.51 22.94 -0.20
CA LYS A 65 10.46 22.82 -1.24
C LYS A 65 10.69 21.67 -2.23
N GLN A 66 11.94 21.27 -2.40
CA GLN A 66 12.35 20.17 -3.28
C GLN A 66 11.97 18.81 -2.72
N VAL A 67 11.87 18.69 -1.39
CA VAL A 67 11.61 17.42 -0.72
C VAL A 67 10.17 16.98 -0.96
N LYS A 68 10.04 15.74 -1.42
CA LYS A 68 8.77 15.03 -1.58
C LYS A 68 8.75 13.79 -0.70
N PHE A 69 7.56 13.43 -0.24
CA PHE A 69 7.36 12.24 0.57
C PHE A 69 6.78 11.08 -0.24
N ASN A 70 7.10 9.87 0.16
CA ASN A 70 6.53 8.65 -0.41
C ASN A 70 6.00 7.79 0.72
N PHE A 71 4.74 7.37 0.66
CA PHE A 71 4.10 6.65 1.75
C PHE A 71 3.84 5.19 1.40
N ILE A 72 4.08 4.31 2.38
CA ILE A 72 3.51 2.97 2.44
C ILE A 72 2.73 2.90 3.75
N THR A 73 1.41 2.76 3.67
CA THR A 73 0.50 2.80 4.83
C THR A 73 -0.63 1.78 4.71
N ASN A 74 -1.16 1.34 5.85
CA ASN A 74 -2.38 0.55 5.92
C ASN A 74 -3.67 1.39 5.79
N GLY A 75 -3.56 2.72 5.86
CA GLY A 75 -4.66 3.67 5.69
C GLY A 75 -5.59 3.88 6.88
N GLN A 76 -5.42 3.15 8.00
CA GLN A 76 -6.31 3.21 9.16
C GLN A 76 -6.14 4.51 9.97
N LEU A 77 -4.91 5.02 10.08
CA LEU A 77 -4.58 6.22 10.87
C LEU A 77 -4.61 7.53 10.06
N LEU A 78 -5.08 7.48 8.81
CA LEU A 78 -5.22 8.66 7.97
C LEU A 78 -6.35 9.55 8.49
N THR A 79 -5.98 10.72 9.02
CA THR A 79 -6.91 11.81 9.31
C THR A 79 -7.02 12.72 8.11
N GLU A 80 -8.07 13.54 8.05
CA GLU A 80 -8.24 14.51 6.96
C GLU A 80 -7.06 15.49 6.84
N ASN A 81 -6.45 15.88 7.97
CA ASN A 81 -5.27 16.76 7.97
C ASN A 81 -4.05 16.05 7.35
N ILE A 82 -3.82 14.78 7.70
CA ILE A 82 -2.77 13.97 7.08
C ILE A 82 -3.03 13.83 5.59
N ILE A 83 -4.27 13.53 5.18
CA ILE A 83 -4.64 13.36 3.77
C ILE A 83 -4.38 14.64 2.96
N LYS A 84 -4.77 15.82 3.46
CA LYS A 84 -4.51 17.09 2.77
C LYS A 84 -3.02 17.32 2.57
N ARG A 85 -2.24 17.19 3.63
CA ARG A 85 -0.78 17.38 3.59
C ARG A 85 -0.09 16.36 2.68
N MET A 86 -0.51 15.11 2.74
CA MET A 86 -0.05 14.03 1.86
C MET A 86 -0.33 14.37 0.39
N ILE A 87 -1.51 14.92 0.07
CA ILE A 87 -1.88 15.28 -1.30
C ILE A 87 -1.02 16.40 -1.88
N GLU A 88 -0.58 17.33 -1.04
CA GLU A 88 0.26 18.46 -1.45
C GLU A 88 1.74 18.09 -1.60
N HIS A 89 2.23 17.17 -0.78
CA HIS A 89 3.67 16.97 -0.58
C HIS A 89 4.21 15.57 -0.92
N CYS A 90 3.35 14.62 -1.30
CA CYS A 90 3.80 13.30 -1.70
C CYS A 90 3.93 13.14 -3.23
N ASN A 91 4.89 12.32 -3.66
CA ASN A 91 5.01 11.86 -5.05
C ASN A 91 4.17 10.60 -5.27
N PHE A 92 4.25 9.63 -4.36
CA PHE A 92 3.32 8.51 -4.35
C PHE A 92 2.87 8.09 -2.94
N VAL A 93 1.69 7.48 -2.89
CA VAL A 93 1.11 6.87 -1.68
C VAL A 93 0.62 5.49 -2.05
N ASN A 94 1.25 4.48 -1.47
CA ASN A 94 0.83 3.10 -1.56
C ASN A 94 0.01 2.72 -0.32
N ILE A 95 -1.26 2.40 -0.52
CA ILE A 95 -2.19 2.01 0.54
C ILE A 95 -2.50 0.54 0.39
N SER A 96 -2.21 -0.23 1.44
CA SER A 96 -2.39 -1.67 1.39
C SER A 96 -3.82 -2.08 1.77
N ILE A 97 -4.51 -2.77 0.85
CA ILE A 97 -5.90 -3.22 1.02
C ILE A 97 -6.00 -4.75 1.07
N ASP A 98 -5.29 -5.49 0.22
CA ASP A 98 -5.22 -6.97 0.24
C ASP A 98 -6.56 -7.73 0.16
N SER A 99 -7.66 -7.07 -0.18
CA SER A 99 -8.98 -7.69 -0.34
C SER A 99 -9.94 -6.77 -1.10
N GLY A 100 -10.93 -7.35 -1.77
CA GLY A 100 -12.06 -6.62 -2.34
C GLY A 100 -13.31 -6.64 -1.46
N LEU A 101 -13.28 -7.41 -0.37
CA LEU A 101 -14.42 -7.68 0.51
C LEU A 101 -14.09 -7.35 1.97
N LYS A 102 -15.10 -6.92 2.72
CA LYS A 102 -14.93 -6.51 4.11
C LYS A 102 -14.43 -7.67 4.99
N GLU A 103 -15.07 -8.83 4.86
CA GLU A 103 -14.83 -9.98 5.71
C GLU A 103 -13.40 -10.49 5.55
N THR A 104 -12.96 -10.65 4.31
CA THR A 104 -11.60 -11.08 3.97
C THR A 104 -10.55 -10.04 4.37
N TYR A 105 -10.84 -8.74 4.19
CA TYR A 105 -9.98 -7.65 4.65
C TYR A 105 -9.71 -7.73 6.14
N GLU A 106 -10.76 -7.77 6.96
CA GLU A 106 -10.65 -7.74 8.42
C GLU A 106 -10.07 -9.05 8.98
N GLU A 107 -10.26 -10.17 8.28
CA GLU A 107 -9.59 -11.44 8.59
C GLU A 107 -8.07 -11.37 8.36
N ILE A 108 -7.64 -10.86 7.20
CA ILE A 108 -6.23 -10.81 6.80
C ILE A 108 -5.49 -9.71 7.56
N ARG A 109 -6.08 -8.51 7.64
CA ARG A 109 -5.51 -7.31 8.26
C ARG A 109 -6.04 -7.15 9.67
N LYS A 110 -5.68 -8.09 10.55
CA LYS A 110 -6.18 -8.15 11.93
C LYS A 110 -6.04 -6.81 12.66
N GLY A 111 -7.15 -6.31 13.17
CA GLY A 111 -7.28 -5.01 13.86
C GLY A 111 -7.78 -3.88 12.96
N ALA A 112 -7.77 -4.05 11.64
CA ALA A 112 -8.23 -3.05 10.71
C ALA A 112 -9.75 -3.01 10.61
N LYS A 113 -10.29 -1.86 10.17
CA LYS A 113 -11.71 -1.65 9.93
C LYS A 113 -11.92 -1.28 8.47
N TRP A 114 -12.67 -2.11 7.74
CA TRP A 114 -12.92 -1.91 6.31
C TRP A 114 -13.60 -0.58 6.03
N ASP A 115 -14.65 -0.27 6.79
CA ASP A 115 -15.46 0.94 6.58
C ASP A 115 -14.63 2.21 6.81
N LEU A 116 -13.68 2.17 7.75
CA LEU A 116 -12.75 3.27 7.98
C LEU A 116 -11.79 3.46 6.81
N LEU A 117 -11.23 2.36 6.29
CA LEU A 117 -10.37 2.43 5.10
C LEU A 117 -11.14 3.02 3.92
N MET A 118 -12.33 2.48 3.60
CA MET A 118 -13.13 2.94 2.48
C MET A 118 -13.48 4.43 2.58
N LYS A 119 -13.87 4.89 3.78
CA LYS A 119 -14.08 6.32 4.06
C LYS A 119 -12.83 7.15 3.76
N ASN A 120 -11.66 6.71 4.21
CA ASN A 120 -10.40 7.41 3.97
C ASN A 120 -10.05 7.45 2.48
N LEU A 121 -10.24 6.34 1.75
CA LEU A 121 -10.03 6.25 0.31
C LEU A 121 -10.94 7.20 -0.47
N GLU A 122 -12.21 7.32 -0.09
CA GLU A 122 -13.16 8.27 -0.70
C GLU A 122 -12.75 9.73 -0.45
N ILE A 123 -12.28 10.06 0.76
CA ILE A 123 -11.75 11.38 1.10
C ILE A 123 -10.52 11.70 0.25
N ILE A 124 -9.59 10.74 0.09
CA ILE A 124 -8.41 10.89 -0.76
C ILE A 124 -8.82 11.13 -2.21
N ALA A 125 -9.76 10.35 -2.74
CA ALA A 125 -10.24 10.50 -4.12
C ALA A 125 -10.88 11.88 -4.33
N LYS A 126 -11.68 12.36 -3.37
CA LYS A 126 -12.26 13.71 -3.37
C LYS A 126 -11.17 14.78 -3.40
N TYR A 127 -10.21 14.73 -2.48
CA TYR A 127 -9.16 15.75 -2.41
C TYR A 127 -8.22 15.69 -3.62
N LYS A 128 -7.84 14.50 -4.11
CA LYS A 128 -7.02 14.36 -5.31
C LYS A 128 -7.67 15.09 -6.50
N LYS A 129 -8.99 14.98 -6.68
CA LYS A 129 -9.71 15.72 -7.74
C LYS A 129 -9.67 17.23 -7.55
N ILE A 130 -9.80 17.71 -6.31
CA ILE A 130 -9.73 19.15 -6.00
C ILE A 130 -8.31 19.70 -6.28
N PHE A 131 -7.28 18.95 -5.88
CA PHE A 131 -5.87 19.33 -5.98
C PHE A 131 -5.22 19.02 -7.33
N ALA A 132 -5.81 18.17 -8.16
CA ALA A 132 -5.36 17.95 -9.54
C ALA A 132 -5.28 19.26 -10.34
N LYS A 133 -6.14 20.25 -10.01
CA LYS A 133 -6.09 21.60 -10.59
C LYS A 133 -4.83 22.40 -10.23
N LYS A 134 -4.04 21.94 -9.25
CA LYS A 134 -2.80 22.57 -8.79
C LYS A 134 -1.53 21.86 -9.29
N ASN A 135 -1.62 21.03 -10.34
CA ASN A 135 -0.50 20.26 -10.91
C ASN A 135 0.21 19.31 -9.91
N SER A 136 -0.54 18.67 -9.02
CA SER A 136 0.01 17.57 -8.20
C SER A 136 0.16 16.31 -9.06
N ASN A 137 1.39 15.82 -9.20
CA ASN A 137 1.72 14.55 -9.88
C ASN A 137 1.50 13.32 -8.96
N LEU A 138 0.77 13.47 -7.86
CA LEU A 138 0.60 12.42 -6.87
C LEU A 138 -0.06 11.16 -7.42
N GLN A 139 0.66 10.04 -7.31
CA GLN A 139 0.15 8.71 -7.60
C GLN A 139 -0.42 8.07 -6.34
N ILE A 140 -1.66 7.60 -6.42
CA ILE A 140 -2.27 6.80 -5.36
C ILE A 140 -2.33 5.38 -5.89
N ILE A 141 -1.66 4.47 -5.18
CA ILE A 141 -1.58 3.05 -5.50
C ILE A 141 -2.33 2.31 -4.41
N LEU A 142 -3.23 1.40 -4.79
CA LEU A 142 -3.75 0.40 -3.86
C LEU A 142 -3.01 -0.90 -4.10
N SER A 143 -2.33 -1.41 -3.07
CA SER A 143 -1.60 -2.67 -3.14
C SER A 143 -2.41 -3.83 -2.58
N PHE A 144 -2.27 -4.97 -3.25
CA PHE A 144 -2.91 -6.22 -2.92
C PHE A 144 -1.87 -7.34 -2.94
N VAL A 145 -1.60 -7.92 -1.77
CA VAL A 145 -0.78 -9.12 -1.64
C VAL A 145 -1.61 -10.34 -2.02
N VAL A 146 -1.24 -10.98 -3.12
CA VAL A 146 -1.92 -12.14 -3.70
C VAL A 146 -1.66 -13.38 -2.85
N MET A 147 -2.75 -13.93 -2.32
CA MET A 147 -2.78 -15.11 -1.45
C MET A 147 -3.87 -16.07 -1.90
N LYS A 148 -3.73 -17.35 -1.53
CA LYS A 148 -4.73 -18.39 -1.80
C LYS A 148 -6.13 -18.03 -1.30
N LYS A 149 -6.20 -17.33 -0.17
CA LYS A 149 -7.46 -16.90 0.45
C LYS A 149 -8.17 -15.77 -0.31
N ASN A 150 -7.44 -14.84 -0.94
CA ASN A 150 -8.02 -13.59 -1.45
C ASN A 150 -7.97 -13.43 -2.97
N PHE A 151 -7.20 -14.25 -3.72
CA PHE A 151 -6.95 -14.00 -5.15
C PHE A 151 -8.22 -13.92 -6.01
N LYS A 152 -9.30 -14.60 -5.60
CA LYS A 152 -10.61 -14.56 -6.28
C LYS A 152 -11.28 -13.19 -6.21
N GLU A 153 -10.84 -12.32 -5.30
CA GLU A 153 -11.38 -10.97 -5.09
C GLU A 153 -10.66 -9.91 -5.92
N ILE A 154 -9.59 -10.26 -6.65
CA ILE A 154 -8.86 -9.32 -7.51
C ILE A 154 -9.79 -8.56 -8.46
N PRO A 155 -10.81 -9.17 -9.11
CA PRO A 155 -11.76 -8.42 -9.94
C PRO A 155 -12.55 -7.35 -9.16
N ILE A 156 -12.92 -7.61 -7.90
CA ILE A 156 -13.63 -6.64 -7.04
C ILE A 156 -12.66 -5.52 -6.64
N PHE A 157 -11.45 -5.88 -6.22
CA PHE A 157 -10.37 -4.94 -5.91
C PHE A 157 -10.08 -3.98 -7.08
N VAL A 158 -9.95 -4.49 -8.31
CA VAL A 158 -9.73 -3.65 -9.50
C VAL A 158 -10.89 -2.68 -9.72
N ARG A 159 -12.14 -3.11 -9.52
CA ARG A 159 -13.31 -2.20 -9.59
C ARG A 159 -13.28 -1.09 -8.54
N ILE A 160 -12.78 -1.38 -7.34
CA ILE A 160 -12.56 -0.36 -6.29
C ILE A 160 -11.54 0.67 -6.77
N CYS A 161 -10.39 0.21 -7.30
CA CYS A 161 -9.36 1.08 -7.86
C CYS A 161 -9.92 1.99 -8.97
N ASP A 162 -10.73 1.44 -9.88
CA ASP A 162 -11.34 2.20 -10.97
C ASP A 162 -12.28 3.28 -10.49
N LYS A 163 -13.20 2.93 -9.57
CA LYS A 163 -14.17 3.86 -8.99
C LYS A 163 -13.46 5.06 -8.34
N LEU A 164 -12.32 4.81 -7.71
CA LEU A 164 -11.52 5.81 -7.01
C LEU A 164 -10.46 6.50 -7.89
N SER A 165 -10.25 6.01 -9.12
CA SER A 165 -9.17 6.46 -10.02
C SER A 165 -7.77 6.29 -9.39
N PHE A 166 -7.56 5.16 -8.73
CA PHE A 166 -6.28 4.74 -8.13
C PHE A 166 -5.63 3.64 -8.97
N ILE A 167 -4.32 3.49 -8.85
CA ILE A 167 -3.52 2.52 -9.59
C ILE A 167 -3.58 1.18 -8.84
N PRO A 168 -4.08 0.09 -9.46
CA PRO A 168 -4.01 -1.23 -8.85
C PRO A 168 -2.58 -1.78 -8.92
N GLN A 169 -2.08 -2.29 -7.80
CA GLN A 169 -0.83 -3.04 -7.74
C GLN A 169 -1.07 -4.39 -7.09
N LEU A 170 -0.58 -5.45 -7.74
CA LEU A 170 -0.60 -6.81 -7.23
C LEU A 170 0.83 -7.21 -6.87
N ASP A 171 1.01 -7.72 -5.66
CA ASP A 171 2.30 -8.19 -5.15
C ASP A 171 2.17 -9.63 -4.69
N TRP A 172 3.22 -10.43 -4.85
CA TRP A 172 3.21 -11.80 -4.32
C TRP A 172 3.44 -11.83 -2.82
N MET A 173 2.71 -12.74 -2.17
CA MET A 173 2.99 -13.08 -0.78
C MET A 173 4.44 -13.56 -0.62
N ARG A 174 5.18 -12.92 0.28
CA ARG A 174 6.56 -13.28 0.59
C ARG A 174 6.59 -14.30 1.73
N GLY A 175 7.41 -15.33 1.58
CA GLY A 175 7.57 -16.41 2.55
C GLY A 175 6.31 -17.24 2.79
N ASN A 176 6.31 -18.00 3.87
CA ASN A 176 5.33 -19.09 4.09
C ASN A 176 4.53 -18.86 5.38
N LYS A 177 4.19 -17.62 5.72
CA LYS A 177 3.34 -17.33 6.88
C LYS A 177 2.14 -16.52 6.43
N PRO A 178 0.89 -17.02 6.55
CA PRO A 178 0.56 -18.36 7.04
C PRO A 178 0.99 -19.47 6.05
N LYS A 179 1.24 -20.68 6.56
CA LYS A 179 1.91 -21.80 5.87
C LYS A 179 1.33 -22.18 4.50
N ASN A 180 0.05 -21.90 4.27
CA ASN A 180 -0.70 -22.41 3.11
C ASN A 180 -1.31 -21.33 2.22
N ASP A 181 -1.03 -20.05 2.47
CA ASP A 181 -1.63 -18.95 1.69
C ASP A 181 -0.74 -18.47 0.54
N ASN A 182 0.52 -18.89 0.50
CA ASN A 182 1.41 -18.53 -0.61
C ASN A 182 1.13 -19.44 -1.81
N LEU A 183 0.57 -18.84 -2.87
CA LEU A 183 0.21 -19.52 -4.12
C LEU A 183 1.41 -20.02 -4.92
N LEU A 184 2.62 -19.52 -4.64
CA LEU A 184 3.86 -19.94 -5.31
C LEU A 184 4.53 -21.14 -4.64
N ILE A 185 3.84 -21.83 -3.72
CA ILE A 185 4.27 -23.11 -3.15
C ILE A 185 3.66 -24.25 -3.98
N LYS A 186 4.44 -25.33 -4.20
CA LYS A 186 4.03 -26.56 -4.89
C LYS A 186 2.69 -27.11 -4.36
N GLY A 187 1.83 -27.60 -5.25
CA GLY A 187 0.52 -28.16 -4.91
C GLY A 187 -0.64 -27.16 -4.99
N ASN A 188 -0.41 -25.96 -5.53
CA ASN A 188 -1.43 -24.93 -5.78
C ASN A 188 -1.66 -24.68 -7.28
N GLU A 189 -1.37 -25.65 -8.14
CA GLU A 189 -1.41 -25.50 -9.60
C GLU A 189 -2.82 -25.12 -10.06
N LYS A 190 -3.86 -25.73 -9.48
CA LYS A 190 -5.26 -25.39 -9.77
C LYS A 190 -5.60 -23.95 -9.43
N GLU A 191 -5.18 -23.45 -8.27
CA GLU A 191 -5.41 -22.06 -7.88
C GLU A 191 -4.62 -21.07 -8.77
N LEU A 192 -3.41 -21.43 -9.19
CA LEU A 192 -2.63 -20.64 -10.14
C LEU A 192 -3.27 -20.60 -11.53
N GLU A 193 -3.83 -21.70 -12.02
CA GLU A 193 -4.61 -21.73 -13.26
C GLU A 193 -5.85 -20.84 -13.17
N MET A 194 -6.58 -20.88 -12.05
CA MET A 194 -7.71 -19.98 -11.80
C MET A 194 -7.28 -18.51 -11.80
N LEU A 195 -6.19 -18.19 -11.10
CA LEU A 195 -5.62 -16.84 -11.08
C LEU A 195 -5.17 -16.40 -12.48
N PHE A 196 -4.58 -17.30 -13.27
CA PHE A 196 -4.21 -17.02 -14.65
C PHE A 196 -5.44 -16.60 -15.48
N GLY A 197 -6.55 -17.33 -15.35
CA GLY A 197 -7.82 -16.98 -16.00
C GLY A 197 -8.30 -15.57 -15.62
N ILE A 198 -8.29 -15.24 -14.32
CA ILE A 198 -8.62 -13.90 -13.82
C ILE A 198 -7.73 -12.83 -14.46
N VAL A 199 -6.42 -13.07 -14.52
CA VAL A 199 -5.45 -12.15 -15.13
C VAL A 199 -5.72 -11.96 -16.62
N GLN A 200 -5.99 -13.03 -17.37
CA GLN A 200 -6.34 -12.93 -18.80
C GLN A 200 -7.62 -12.15 -19.03
N ASP A 201 -8.65 -12.36 -18.20
CA ASP A 201 -9.91 -11.62 -18.31
C ASP A 201 -9.70 -10.12 -18.05
N LEU A 202 -8.92 -9.74 -17.04
CA LEU A 202 -8.60 -8.34 -16.75
C LEU A 202 -7.81 -7.69 -17.89
N LYS A 203 -6.90 -8.43 -18.54
CA LYS A 203 -6.12 -7.93 -19.69
C LYS A 203 -6.96 -7.61 -20.91
N LYS A 204 -8.17 -8.19 -21.07
CA LYS A 204 -9.09 -7.85 -22.18
C LYS A 204 -9.46 -6.36 -22.21
N SER A 205 -9.47 -5.70 -21.05
CA SER A 205 -9.71 -4.25 -20.95
C SER A 205 -8.58 -3.37 -21.51
N LYS A 206 -7.40 -3.95 -21.79
CA LYS A 206 -6.12 -3.29 -22.15
C LYS A 206 -5.54 -2.33 -21.08
N LYS A 207 -6.36 -1.82 -20.16
CA LYS A 207 -5.99 -0.85 -19.13
C LYS A 207 -4.96 -1.36 -18.13
N TYR A 208 -4.99 -2.65 -17.79
CA TYR A 208 -4.14 -3.21 -16.73
C TYR A 208 -2.94 -4.00 -17.23
N ILE A 209 -2.67 -4.04 -18.54
CA ILE A 209 -1.63 -4.92 -19.12
C ILE A 209 -0.27 -4.70 -18.45
N ALA A 210 0.14 -3.45 -18.26
CA ALA A 210 1.42 -3.12 -17.63
C ALA A 210 1.50 -3.61 -16.17
N HIS A 211 0.41 -3.47 -15.41
CA HIS A 211 0.33 -3.84 -14.00
C HIS A 211 0.25 -5.35 -13.77
N LEU A 212 -0.25 -6.10 -14.75
CA LEU A 212 -0.46 -7.55 -14.64
C LEU A 212 0.70 -8.38 -15.19
N LYS A 213 1.60 -7.79 -15.98
CA LYS A 213 2.69 -8.50 -16.66
C LYS A 213 3.59 -9.29 -15.72
N ASN A 214 3.93 -8.73 -14.56
CA ASN A 214 4.82 -9.40 -13.60
C ASN A 214 4.14 -10.62 -12.97
N ILE A 215 2.90 -10.46 -12.50
CA ILE A 215 2.09 -11.57 -11.96
C ILE A 215 1.92 -12.68 -13.00
N GLU A 216 1.57 -12.32 -14.24
CA GLU A 216 1.39 -13.28 -15.34
C GLU A 216 2.67 -14.09 -15.62
N ASN A 217 3.80 -13.42 -15.75
CA ASN A 217 5.09 -14.07 -16.02
C ASN A 217 5.46 -15.06 -14.90
N GLU A 218 5.24 -14.69 -13.65
CA GLU A 218 5.53 -15.57 -12.51
C GLU A 218 4.61 -16.79 -12.47
N ILE A 219 3.32 -16.65 -12.78
CA ILE A 219 2.39 -17.78 -12.90
C ILE A 219 2.87 -18.74 -13.99
N ILE A 220 3.20 -18.23 -15.18
CA ILE A 220 3.69 -19.04 -16.31
C ILE A 220 4.98 -19.78 -15.94
N CYS A 221 5.91 -19.11 -15.25
CA CYS A 221 7.15 -19.71 -14.79
C CYS A 221 6.91 -20.81 -13.76
N HIS A 222 5.88 -20.70 -12.91
CA HIS A 222 5.57 -21.70 -11.89
C HIS A 222 4.86 -22.92 -12.48
N LEU A 223 3.88 -22.73 -13.36
CA LEU A 223 3.11 -23.82 -13.99
C LEU A 223 3.94 -24.68 -14.96
N LYS A 224 5.13 -24.22 -15.37
CA LYS A 224 6.06 -24.96 -16.24
C LYS A 224 7.05 -25.87 -15.48
N LYS A 225 7.11 -25.78 -14.15
CA LYS A 225 8.02 -26.56 -13.30
C LYS A 225 7.34 -27.81 -12.76
#